data_AF-A0A2G0CHQ5-F1
#
_entry.id   AF-A0A2G0CHQ5-F1
#
_cell.length_a   1.000
_cell.length_b   1.000
_cell.length_c   1.000
_cell.angle_alpha   90.00
_cell.angle_beta   90.00
_cell.angle_gamma   90.00
#
_symmetry.space_group_name_H-M   'P 1'
#
loop_
_entity.id
_entity.type
_entity.pdbx_description
1 polymer ?
#
loop_
_entity_poly.entity_id
_entity_poly.type
_entity_poly.pdbx_seq_one_letter_code
_entity_poly.pdbx_strand_id
1 'polypeptide(L)'
;MEKLMRQHWWKALSVLILLYALIAGLLVPLKPNLLEVSPNAAVLGERQSFELLGYNTHFTRDADNLGAWLNYGDGYALKATAVEVLDDRRATATFDFPAGLPTDRPENKRLSLIVSGRTDGAFVSPDVVILRQESAPADLPAVRAAWEAGAMQAGDLTAHPGMTFPYRSLLAETIRNTYFHVSLWFAMMFLFIAAVVYAIKYLRRKARLERGGLPELTALHDVSALERADHWSVAFTGVGMLFGILGLLTGAVWAKYTWGSFWNWDIKQFTTLIALLIYAGYFVLRAAFPDPERRARLGAVYNIFAFACLIPLIYILPRLSATSLHPGAEGNPAMGGEDLDNTMRMIFYPTIIGWTLFGGWMAGVAYRTRLAGERLLRRDEMRQA
;
A
#
# COMPACT_ATOMS: atom_id res chain seq x y z
N MET A 1 13.79 38.29 -1.56
CA MET A 1 13.05 37.17 -2.17
C MET A 1 13.88 35.87 -2.15
N GLU A 2 15.16 35.93 -2.52
CA GLU A 2 16.07 34.78 -2.62
C GLU A 2 16.30 33.99 -1.30
N LYS A 3 16.49 34.68 -0.17
CA LYS A 3 16.66 34.06 1.17
C LYS A 3 15.39 33.33 1.66
N LEU A 4 14.20 33.87 1.32
CA LEU A 4 12.91 33.29 1.68
C LEU A 4 12.65 32.01 0.86
N MET A 5 12.96 32.03 -0.44
CA MET A 5 12.90 30.85 -1.30
C MET A 5 13.89 29.76 -0.84
N ARG A 6 15.13 30.13 -0.48
CA ARG A 6 16.13 29.19 0.08
C ARG A 6 15.69 28.52 1.39
N GLN A 7 14.83 29.14 2.20
CA GLN A 7 14.38 28.56 3.46
C GLN A 7 13.09 27.73 3.35
N HIS A 8 12.33 27.89 2.27
CA HIS A 8 10.98 27.32 2.14
C HIS A 8 10.76 26.49 0.87
N TRP A 9 11.78 26.31 0.03
CA TRP A 9 11.71 25.50 -1.20
C TRP A 9 11.14 24.10 -0.97
N TRP A 10 11.47 23.46 0.16
CA TRP A 10 10.99 22.11 0.49
C TRP A 10 9.48 22.04 0.72
N LYS A 11 8.83 23.16 1.10
CA LYS A 11 7.36 23.25 1.20
C LYS A 11 6.73 23.24 -0.18
N ALA A 12 7.26 24.05 -1.10
CA ALA A 12 6.84 24.05 -2.49
C ALA A 12 7.08 22.67 -3.13
N LEU A 13 8.25 22.06 -2.88
CA LEU A 13 8.55 20.70 -3.31
C LEU A 13 7.53 19.69 -2.78
N SER A 14 7.13 19.77 -1.50
CA SER A 14 6.12 18.85 -0.96
C SER A 14 4.79 18.92 -1.73
N VAL A 15 4.35 20.12 -2.09
CA VAL A 15 3.12 20.32 -2.88
C VAL A 15 3.31 19.79 -4.30
N LEU A 16 4.43 20.09 -4.95
CA LEU A 16 4.73 19.60 -6.30
C LEU A 16 4.77 18.08 -6.38
N ILE A 17 5.38 17.42 -5.38
CA ILE A 17 5.42 15.96 -5.30
C ILE A 17 4.02 15.37 -5.12
N LEU A 18 3.20 15.95 -4.24
CA LEU A 18 1.83 15.49 -4.01
C LEU A 18 0.93 15.73 -5.24
N LEU A 19 1.13 16.83 -5.97
CA LEU A 19 0.45 17.08 -7.24
C LEU A 19 0.89 16.08 -8.32
N TYR A 20 2.18 15.81 -8.43
CA TYR A 20 2.70 14.76 -9.32
C TYR A 20 2.07 13.40 -8.98
N ALA A 21 2.04 13.04 -7.69
CA ALA A 21 1.44 11.79 -7.23
C ALA A 21 -0.06 11.70 -7.57
N LEU A 22 -0.81 12.80 -7.40
CA LEU A 22 -2.22 12.86 -7.75
C LEU A 22 -2.44 12.70 -9.26
N ILE A 23 -1.67 13.45 -10.06
CA ILE A 23 -1.80 13.44 -11.53
C ILE A 23 -1.35 12.10 -12.09
N ALA A 24 -0.10 11.69 -11.84
CA ALA A 24 0.44 10.45 -12.37
C ALA A 24 -0.28 9.22 -11.79
N GLY A 25 -0.62 9.25 -10.49
CA GLY A 25 -1.34 8.16 -9.83
C GLY A 25 -2.75 7.95 -10.35
N LEU A 26 -3.38 8.95 -10.97
CA LEU A 26 -4.71 8.83 -11.59
C LEU A 26 -4.68 8.68 -13.11
N LEU A 27 -3.69 9.24 -13.80
CA LEU A 27 -3.66 9.26 -15.27
C LEU A 27 -2.92 8.08 -15.90
N VAL A 28 -1.97 7.46 -15.21
CA VAL A 28 -1.27 6.27 -15.75
C VAL A 28 -2.27 5.11 -15.82
N PRO A 29 -2.53 4.50 -16.98
CA PRO A 29 -3.54 3.45 -17.11
C PRO A 29 -3.10 2.16 -16.40
N LEU A 30 -4.06 1.32 -16.01
CA LEU A 30 -3.76 -0.06 -15.64
C LEU A 30 -3.44 -0.87 -16.89
N LYS A 31 -2.60 -1.89 -16.73
CA LYS A 31 -2.27 -2.84 -17.79
C LYS A 31 -3.54 -3.57 -18.24
N PRO A 32 -3.69 -3.89 -19.53
CA PRO A 32 -4.76 -4.74 -20.02
C PRO A 32 -4.81 -6.08 -19.26
N ASN A 33 -6.02 -6.56 -18.98
CA ASN A 33 -6.25 -7.89 -18.41
C ASN A 33 -7.70 -8.35 -18.67
N LEU A 34 -8.11 -9.48 -18.11
CA LEU A 34 -9.49 -9.97 -18.15
C LEU A 34 -10.26 -9.59 -16.88
N LEU A 35 -11.48 -9.13 -17.07
CA LEU A 35 -12.51 -9.01 -16.03
C LEU A 35 -13.14 -10.36 -15.75
N GLU A 36 -13.41 -11.14 -16.79
CA GLU A 36 -14.17 -12.39 -16.69
C GLU A 36 -13.72 -13.38 -17.78
N VAL A 37 -13.78 -14.66 -17.41
CA VAL A 37 -13.61 -15.82 -18.30
C VAL A 37 -14.77 -16.77 -18.01
N SER A 38 -15.56 -17.10 -19.03
CA SER A 38 -16.74 -17.95 -18.88
C SER A 38 -16.78 -19.03 -19.97
N PRO A 39 -17.02 -20.30 -19.65
CA PRO A 39 -17.19 -20.86 -18.29
C PRO A 39 -15.86 -20.89 -17.52
N ASN A 40 -15.88 -21.16 -16.20
CA ASN A 40 -14.67 -21.24 -15.36
C ASN A 40 -14.16 -22.67 -15.13
N ALA A 41 -14.71 -23.64 -15.86
CA ALA A 41 -14.34 -25.05 -15.78
C ALA A 41 -14.33 -25.67 -17.17
N ALA A 42 -13.53 -26.71 -17.36
CA ALA A 42 -13.52 -27.49 -18.59
C ALA A 42 -13.53 -29.00 -18.34
N VAL A 43 -13.93 -29.75 -19.36
CA VAL A 43 -13.95 -31.21 -19.37
C VAL A 43 -12.75 -31.73 -20.17
N LEU A 44 -12.04 -32.70 -19.61
CA LEU A 44 -10.91 -33.35 -20.27
C LEU A 44 -11.40 -34.17 -21.48
N GLY A 45 -10.65 -34.13 -22.59
CA GLY A 45 -10.99 -34.84 -23.82
C GLY A 45 -12.00 -34.13 -24.72
N GLU A 46 -12.53 -32.98 -24.31
CA GLU A 46 -13.51 -32.21 -25.08
C GLU A 46 -12.90 -30.93 -25.68
N ARG A 47 -13.52 -30.44 -26.75
CA ARG A 47 -13.27 -29.11 -27.31
C ARG A 47 -14.20 -28.11 -26.62
N GLN A 48 -13.65 -27.05 -26.04
CA GLN A 48 -14.45 -26.06 -25.32
C GLN A 48 -14.01 -24.63 -25.63
N SER A 49 -15.00 -23.74 -25.76
CA SER A 49 -14.80 -22.31 -25.97
C SER A 49 -15.03 -21.52 -24.68
N PHE A 50 -14.25 -20.47 -24.51
CA PHE A 50 -14.31 -19.55 -23.38
C PHE A 50 -14.54 -18.13 -23.87
N GLU A 51 -15.59 -17.49 -23.38
CA GLU A 51 -15.83 -16.06 -23.55
C GLU A 51 -14.89 -15.29 -22.62
N LEU A 52 -14.16 -14.33 -23.22
CA LEU A 52 -13.19 -13.47 -22.55
C LEU A 52 -13.74 -12.05 -22.54
N LEU A 53 -13.89 -11.48 -21.35
CA LEU A 53 -14.21 -10.06 -21.17
C LEU A 53 -12.97 -9.31 -20.70
N GLY A 54 -12.42 -8.45 -21.54
CA GLY A 54 -11.24 -7.64 -21.29
C GLY A 54 -11.50 -6.35 -20.49
N TYR A 55 -10.44 -5.86 -19.87
CA TYR A 55 -10.29 -4.56 -19.23
C TYR A 55 -9.11 -3.83 -19.85
N ASN A 56 -9.34 -2.61 -20.34
CA ASN A 56 -8.33 -1.81 -21.05
C ASN A 56 -7.65 -2.54 -22.23
N THR A 57 -8.35 -3.49 -22.84
CA THR A 57 -7.89 -4.26 -24.02
C THR A 57 -8.33 -3.59 -25.33
N HIS A 58 -7.66 -3.97 -26.41
CA HIS A 58 -7.89 -3.53 -27.79
C HIS A 58 -7.81 -4.73 -28.74
N PHE A 59 -8.58 -5.79 -28.46
CA PHE A 59 -8.47 -7.06 -29.20
C PHE A 59 -8.63 -6.92 -30.71
N THR A 60 -9.44 -5.97 -31.21
CA THR A 60 -9.64 -5.80 -32.65
C THR A 60 -8.36 -5.43 -33.40
N ARG A 61 -7.40 -4.77 -32.72
CA ARG A 61 -6.13 -4.37 -33.32
C ARG A 61 -5.15 -5.52 -33.50
N ASP A 62 -5.35 -6.59 -32.74
CA ASP A 62 -4.53 -7.80 -32.80
C ASP A 62 -5.34 -9.02 -33.29
N ALA A 63 -6.49 -8.83 -33.96
CA ALA A 63 -7.41 -9.93 -34.28
C ALA A 63 -6.75 -11.13 -34.96
N ASP A 64 -5.80 -10.89 -35.88
CA ASP A 64 -5.09 -11.95 -36.60
C ASP A 64 -3.88 -12.52 -35.83
N ASN A 65 -3.46 -11.89 -34.74
CA ASN A 65 -2.24 -12.21 -34.00
C ASN A 65 -2.47 -12.45 -32.49
N LEU A 66 -3.74 -12.47 -32.05
CA LEU A 66 -4.09 -12.66 -30.65
C LEU A 66 -3.94 -14.13 -30.28
N GLY A 67 -2.96 -14.42 -29.43
CA GLY A 67 -2.74 -15.75 -28.89
C GLY A 67 -3.36 -15.90 -27.50
N ALA A 68 -3.83 -17.10 -27.18
CA ALA A 68 -4.27 -17.46 -25.84
C ALA A 68 -3.71 -18.82 -25.43
N TRP A 69 -3.31 -18.94 -24.15
CA TRP A 69 -2.75 -20.17 -23.58
C TRP A 69 -3.31 -20.44 -22.18
N LEU A 70 -3.67 -21.69 -21.91
CA LEU A 70 -3.94 -22.17 -20.55
C LEU A 70 -2.67 -22.79 -19.98
N ASN A 71 -2.07 -22.13 -19.00
CA ASN A 71 -0.83 -22.56 -18.38
C ASN A 71 -1.08 -23.51 -17.20
N TYR A 72 -0.48 -24.71 -17.26
CA TYR A 72 -0.50 -25.71 -16.19
C TYR A 72 0.68 -25.55 -15.22
N GLY A 73 1.81 -25.03 -15.69
CA GLY A 73 3.09 -25.01 -14.98
C GLY A 73 4.02 -26.14 -15.43
N ASP A 74 5.26 -26.14 -14.92
CA ASP A 74 6.26 -27.19 -15.18
C ASP A 74 6.58 -27.45 -16.67
N GLY A 75 6.42 -26.42 -17.51
CA GLY A 75 6.63 -26.51 -18.97
C GLY A 75 5.40 -26.97 -19.76
N TYR A 76 4.26 -27.23 -19.10
CA TYR A 76 3.02 -27.66 -19.74
C TYR A 76 2.04 -26.50 -19.94
N ALA A 77 1.49 -26.37 -21.15
CA ALA A 77 0.41 -25.43 -21.45
C ALA A 77 -0.45 -25.91 -22.63
N LEU A 78 -1.66 -25.38 -22.77
CA LEU A 78 -2.50 -25.57 -23.96
C LEU A 78 -2.61 -24.27 -24.71
N LYS A 79 -2.26 -24.28 -26.00
CA LYS A 79 -2.50 -23.15 -26.90
C LYS A 79 -3.94 -23.22 -27.43
N ALA A 80 -4.61 -22.08 -27.50
CA ALA A 80 -5.92 -21.99 -28.13
C ALA A 80 -5.82 -22.38 -29.62
N THR A 81 -6.74 -23.21 -30.09
CA THR A 81 -6.83 -23.62 -31.50
C THR A 81 -7.53 -22.57 -32.36
N ALA A 82 -8.36 -21.73 -31.74
CA ALA A 82 -8.94 -20.55 -32.36
C ALA A 82 -9.13 -19.44 -31.32
N VAL A 83 -8.94 -18.19 -31.75
CA VAL A 83 -9.30 -16.99 -30.98
C VAL A 83 -10.12 -16.10 -31.90
N GLU A 84 -11.41 -15.97 -31.62
CA GLU A 84 -12.35 -15.16 -32.38
C GLU A 84 -12.58 -13.83 -31.65
N VAL A 85 -12.15 -12.72 -32.26
CA VAL A 85 -12.36 -11.39 -31.68
C VAL A 85 -13.73 -10.86 -32.08
N LEU A 86 -14.53 -10.48 -31.08
CA LEU A 86 -15.87 -9.92 -31.26
C LEU A 86 -15.83 -8.38 -31.27
N ASP A 87 -15.11 -7.79 -30.31
CA ASP A 87 -14.86 -6.35 -30.20
C ASP A 87 -13.58 -6.08 -29.38
N ASP A 88 -13.27 -4.83 -29.07
CA ASP A 88 -12.03 -4.45 -28.36
C ASP A 88 -11.88 -5.11 -26.98
N ARG A 89 -12.98 -5.54 -26.38
CA ARG A 89 -13.05 -6.10 -25.03
C ARG A 89 -13.64 -7.50 -24.99
N ARG A 90 -14.06 -8.08 -26.11
CA ARG A 90 -14.67 -9.40 -26.15
C ARG A 90 -14.02 -10.27 -27.19
N ALA A 91 -13.61 -11.45 -26.77
CA ALA A 91 -13.09 -12.48 -27.64
C ALA A 91 -13.52 -13.86 -27.13
N THR A 92 -13.52 -14.85 -28.00
CA THR A 92 -13.78 -16.25 -27.67
C THR A 92 -12.52 -17.05 -27.96
N ALA A 93 -11.98 -17.76 -26.97
CA ALA A 93 -10.83 -18.64 -27.14
C ALA A 93 -11.27 -20.10 -27.03
N THR A 94 -10.96 -20.90 -28.04
CA THR A 94 -11.29 -22.32 -28.11
C THR A 94 -10.06 -23.18 -27.85
N PHE A 95 -10.20 -24.17 -26.98
CA PHE A 95 -9.14 -25.10 -26.62
C PHE A 95 -9.62 -26.54 -26.85
N ASP A 96 -8.72 -27.38 -27.34
CA ASP A 96 -8.92 -28.83 -27.40
C ASP A 96 -8.21 -29.44 -26.19
N PHE A 97 -8.97 -29.95 -25.22
CA PHE A 97 -8.41 -30.49 -23.98
C PHE A 97 -7.94 -31.93 -24.16
N PRO A 98 -6.71 -32.29 -23.78
CA PRO A 98 -6.29 -33.68 -23.74
C PRO A 98 -7.18 -34.50 -22.79
N ALA A 99 -7.23 -35.82 -23.00
CA ALA A 99 -8.05 -36.75 -22.20
C ALA A 99 -7.58 -36.89 -20.72
N GLY A 100 -6.49 -36.22 -20.34
CA GLY A 100 -5.91 -36.27 -19.00
C GLY A 100 -5.05 -35.04 -18.69
N LEU A 101 -4.76 -34.86 -17.40
CA LEU A 101 -3.74 -33.94 -16.90
C LEU A 101 -2.35 -34.61 -16.99
N PRO A 102 -1.24 -33.85 -17.10
CA PRO A 102 0.12 -34.39 -17.22
C PRO A 102 0.66 -34.98 -15.89
N THR A 103 -0.20 -35.63 -15.11
CA THR A 103 0.08 -36.20 -13.79
C THR A 103 -0.55 -37.59 -13.65
N ASP A 104 0.06 -38.44 -12.83
CA ASP A 104 -0.35 -39.83 -12.57
C ASP A 104 -1.32 -39.97 -11.39
N ARG A 105 -1.76 -38.87 -10.79
CA ARG A 105 -2.65 -38.84 -9.64
C ARG A 105 -3.96 -38.10 -9.94
N PRO A 106 -5.02 -38.33 -9.13
CA PRO A 106 -6.18 -37.46 -9.12
C PRO A 106 -5.76 -36.02 -8.75
N GLU A 107 -6.26 -35.05 -9.49
CA GLU A 107 -5.91 -33.64 -9.27
C GLU A 107 -7.07 -32.72 -9.66
N ASN A 108 -7.29 -31.68 -8.86
CA ASN A 108 -8.17 -30.57 -9.18
C ASN A 108 -7.29 -29.34 -9.44
N LYS A 109 -6.99 -29.10 -10.72
CA LYS A 109 -6.02 -28.09 -11.14
C LYS A 109 -6.74 -26.81 -11.55
N ARG A 110 -6.20 -25.68 -11.10
CA ARG A 110 -6.57 -24.35 -11.60
C ARG A 110 -5.50 -23.90 -12.59
N LEU A 111 -5.93 -23.53 -13.79
CA LEU A 111 -5.08 -23.06 -14.86
C LEU A 111 -5.18 -21.54 -14.97
N SER A 112 -4.04 -20.92 -15.23
CA SER A 112 -3.98 -19.49 -15.54
C SER A 112 -4.12 -19.28 -17.04
N LEU A 113 -4.98 -18.36 -17.45
CA LEU A 113 -5.12 -17.98 -18.86
C LEU A 113 -4.17 -16.83 -19.16
N ILE A 114 -3.39 -16.99 -20.22
CA ILE A 114 -2.45 -16.01 -20.73
C ILE A 114 -2.96 -15.57 -22.10
N VAL A 115 -3.06 -14.27 -22.32
CA VAL A 115 -3.41 -13.69 -23.62
C VAL A 115 -2.25 -12.79 -24.05
N SER A 116 -1.86 -12.86 -25.32
CA SER A 116 -0.75 -12.08 -25.87
C SER A 116 -1.14 -11.53 -27.24
N GLY A 117 -0.96 -10.22 -27.41
CA GLY A 117 -1.15 -9.51 -28.68
C GLY A 117 -0.11 -8.39 -28.81
N ARG A 118 0.17 -7.92 -30.02
CA ARG A 118 1.24 -6.93 -30.25
C ARG A 118 0.90 -5.54 -29.71
N THR A 119 -0.38 -5.23 -29.59
CA THR A 119 -0.88 -3.94 -29.12
C THR A 119 -0.94 -3.90 -27.60
N ASP A 120 -1.61 -4.87 -26.98
CA ASP A 120 -1.82 -4.93 -25.53
C ASP A 120 -0.67 -5.64 -24.78
N GLY A 121 0.25 -6.27 -25.50
CA GLY A 121 1.25 -7.15 -24.89
C GLY A 121 0.63 -8.39 -24.22
N ALA A 122 1.46 -9.15 -23.53
CA ALA A 122 1.03 -10.33 -22.78
C ALA A 122 0.54 -9.97 -21.38
N PHE A 123 -0.58 -10.54 -20.97
CA PHE A 123 -1.11 -10.46 -19.62
C PHE A 123 -1.68 -11.81 -19.15
N VAL A 124 -1.80 -11.96 -17.84
CA VAL A 124 -2.17 -13.22 -17.19
C VAL A 124 -3.37 -13.00 -16.29
N SER A 125 -4.38 -13.86 -16.45
CA SER A 125 -5.48 -14.01 -15.51
C SER A 125 -5.31 -15.32 -14.74
N PRO A 126 -4.92 -15.26 -13.46
CA PRO A 126 -4.59 -16.45 -12.69
C PRO A 126 -5.83 -17.28 -12.33
N ASP A 127 -5.67 -18.60 -12.31
CA ASP A 127 -6.62 -19.57 -11.75
C ASP A 127 -8.07 -19.49 -12.28
N VAL A 128 -8.24 -19.19 -13.56
CA VAL A 128 -9.55 -18.94 -14.19
C VAL A 128 -10.25 -20.18 -14.72
N VAL A 129 -9.52 -21.24 -15.09
CA VAL A 129 -10.11 -22.48 -15.61
C VAL A 129 -9.79 -23.66 -14.71
N ILE A 130 -10.81 -24.35 -14.26
CA ILE A 130 -10.71 -25.51 -13.38
C ILE A 130 -10.81 -26.80 -14.21
N LEU A 131 -9.85 -27.69 -14.03
CA LEU A 131 -9.87 -29.05 -14.56
C LEU A 131 -9.84 -30.07 -13.43
N ARG A 132 -10.70 -31.08 -13.54
CA ARG A 132 -10.78 -32.18 -12.58
C ARG A 132 -10.42 -33.50 -13.25
N GLN A 133 -9.44 -34.17 -12.68
CA GLN A 133 -9.06 -35.55 -13.00
C GLN A 133 -9.30 -36.43 -11.78
N GLU A 134 -10.15 -37.45 -11.90
CA GLU A 134 -10.49 -38.37 -10.79
C GLU A 134 -9.58 -39.59 -10.71
N SER A 135 -8.95 -39.97 -11.83
CA SER A 135 -8.08 -41.13 -11.95
C SER A 135 -6.89 -40.83 -12.87
N ALA A 136 -5.82 -41.62 -12.73
CA ALA A 136 -4.65 -41.49 -13.59
C ALA A 136 -5.03 -41.71 -15.08
N PRO A 137 -4.44 -40.95 -16.02
CA PRO A 137 -4.69 -41.15 -17.43
C PRO A 137 -4.14 -42.51 -17.89
N ALA A 138 -4.85 -43.17 -18.81
CA ALA A 138 -4.46 -44.48 -19.33
C ALA A 138 -3.12 -44.45 -20.09
N ASP A 139 -2.81 -43.34 -20.77
CA ASP A 139 -1.56 -43.11 -21.49
C ASP A 139 -0.93 -41.77 -21.06
N LEU A 140 -0.22 -41.80 -19.95
CA LEU A 140 0.45 -40.61 -19.40
C LEU A 140 1.52 -40.02 -20.35
N PRO A 141 2.38 -40.81 -21.02
CA PRO A 141 3.31 -40.28 -22.01
C PRO A 141 2.64 -39.49 -23.13
N ALA A 142 1.56 -40.01 -23.72
CA ALA A 142 0.83 -39.30 -24.77
C ALA A 142 0.19 -38.00 -24.25
N VAL A 143 -0.39 -38.03 -23.05
CA VAL A 143 -0.93 -36.84 -22.41
C VAL A 143 0.15 -35.79 -22.21
N ARG A 144 1.31 -36.14 -21.62
CA ARG A 144 2.41 -35.18 -21.43
C ARG A 144 2.88 -34.56 -22.73
N ALA A 145 3.05 -35.35 -23.78
CA ALA A 145 3.43 -34.84 -25.09
C ALA A 145 2.41 -33.83 -25.66
N ALA A 146 1.12 -34.05 -25.43
CA ALA A 146 0.07 -33.10 -25.86
C ALA A 146 0.16 -31.76 -25.11
N TRP A 147 0.44 -31.78 -23.82
CA TRP A 147 0.62 -30.57 -23.00
C TRP A 147 1.96 -29.87 -23.25
N GLU A 148 3.01 -30.59 -23.63
CA GLU A 148 4.30 -30.02 -24.05
C GLU A 148 4.21 -29.36 -25.43
N ALA A 149 3.42 -29.94 -26.34
CA ALA A 149 3.23 -29.39 -27.69
C ALA A 149 2.57 -28.00 -27.66
N GLY A 150 1.73 -27.72 -26.66
CA GLY A 150 1.10 -26.42 -26.44
C GLY A 150 1.92 -25.45 -25.58
N ALA A 151 3.12 -25.84 -25.15
CA ALA A 151 3.99 -24.99 -24.34
C ALA A 151 4.36 -23.71 -25.09
N MET A 152 4.40 -22.59 -24.36
CA MET A 152 4.80 -21.31 -24.92
C MET A 152 6.27 -21.34 -25.35
N GLN A 153 6.56 -20.77 -26.51
CA GLN A 153 7.89 -20.64 -27.09
C GLN A 153 8.39 -19.21 -26.99
N ALA A 154 9.71 -19.03 -27.19
CA ALA A 154 10.29 -17.71 -27.27
C ALA A 154 9.66 -16.91 -28.43
N GLY A 155 9.09 -15.76 -28.12
CA GLY A 155 8.40 -14.89 -29.09
C GLY A 155 6.87 -14.93 -29.02
N ASP A 156 6.27 -15.91 -28.34
CA ASP A 156 4.81 -15.96 -28.15
C ASP A 156 4.29 -14.82 -27.25
N LEU A 157 5.12 -14.40 -26.30
CA LEU A 157 4.80 -13.34 -25.34
C LEU A 157 5.43 -12.02 -25.79
N THR A 158 4.60 -11.00 -25.89
CA THR A 158 5.01 -9.65 -26.25
C THR A 158 4.96 -8.72 -25.03
N ALA A 159 5.83 -7.72 -24.97
CA ALA A 159 5.78 -6.72 -23.91
C ALA A 159 4.72 -5.66 -24.21
N HIS A 160 3.98 -5.22 -23.19
CA HIS A 160 3.05 -4.09 -23.34
C HIS A 160 3.85 -2.80 -23.63
N PRO A 161 3.46 -2.00 -24.63
CA PRO A 161 4.14 -0.76 -24.96
C PRO A 161 3.84 0.35 -23.92
N GLY A 162 4.87 1.03 -23.44
CA GLY A 162 4.71 2.18 -22.54
C GLY A 162 4.50 1.84 -21.06
N MET A 163 4.13 2.84 -20.27
CA MET A 163 4.04 2.75 -18.82
C MET A 163 2.60 2.48 -18.37
N THR A 164 2.41 1.39 -17.65
CA THR A 164 1.12 0.98 -17.07
C THR A 164 1.30 0.50 -15.64
N PHE A 165 0.28 0.67 -14.81
CA PHE A 165 0.24 -0.01 -13.50
C PHE A 165 -0.22 -1.46 -13.64
N PRO A 166 0.20 -2.37 -12.74
CA PRO A 166 -0.26 -3.75 -12.77
C PRO A 166 -1.76 -3.83 -12.51
N TYR A 167 -2.45 -4.67 -13.28
CA TYR A 167 -3.84 -5.02 -13.01
C TYR A 167 -3.91 -6.23 -12.06
N ARG A 168 -4.70 -6.11 -11.00
CA ARG A 168 -5.00 -7.19 -10.05
C ARG A 168 -6.52 -7.33 -9.99
N SER A 169 -7.09 -8.48 -10.34
CA SER A 169 -8.55 -8.66 -10.46
C SER A 169 -9.33 -8.26 -9.21
N LEU A 170 -8.83 -8.58 -8.01
CA LEU A 170 -9.47 -8.20 -6.74
C LEU A 170 -9.44 -6.68 -6.48
N LEU A 171 -8.42 -5.97 -6.96
CA LEU A 171 -8.23 -4.54 -6.66
C LEU A 171 -8.71 -3.63 -7.80
N ALA A 172 -8.49 -4.03 -9.06
CA ALA A 172 -8.67 -3.21 -10.25
C ALA A 172 -8.15 -1.78 -10.00
N GLU A 173 -8.95 -0.76 -10.30
CA GLU A 173 -8.61 0.66 -10.12
C GLU A 173 -8.36 1.08 -8.66
N THR A 174 -8.85 0.32 -7.69
CA THR A 174 -8.64 0.64 -6.26
C THR A 174 -7.18 0.49 -5.83
N ILE A 175 -6.33 -0.19 -6.63
CA ILE A 175 -4.90 -0.33 -6.37
C ILE A 175 -4.20 1.04 -6.26
N ARG A 176 -4.73 2.07 -6.94
CA ARG A 176 -4.22 3.45 -6.89
C ARG A 176 -4.33 4.06 -5.50
N ASN A 177 -5.27 3.59 -4.68
CA ASN A 177 -5.42 4.09 -3.32
C ASN A 177 -4.17 3.79 -2.46
N THR A 178 -3.34 2.82 -2.87
CA THR A 178 -2.01 2.57 -2.28
C THR A 178 -1.18 3.85 -2.18
N TYR A 179 -1.23 4.72 -3.20
CA TYR A 179 -0.46 5.97 -3.24
C TYR A 179 -0.92 7.02 -2.24
N PHE A 180 -2.11 6.89 -1.67
CA PHE A 180 -2.67 7.89 -0.75
C PHE A 180 -2.79 7.30 0.65
N HIS A 181 -3.50 6.17 0.77
CA HIS A 181 -3.73 5.48 2.03
C HIS A 181 -2.43 4.98 2.65
N VAL A 182 -1.65 4.17 1.93
CA VAL A 182 -0.47 3.51 2.50
C VAL A 182 0.65 4.53 2.76
N SER A 183 0.82 5.51 1.86
CA SER A 183 1.82 6.57 2.05
C SER A 183 1.54 7.44 3.29
N LEU A 184 0.26 7.67 3.64
CA LEU A 184 -0.10 8.40 4.86
C LEU A 184 0.38 7.67 6.11
N TRP A 185 0.30 6.34 6.15
CA TRP A 185 0.82 5.54 7.26
C TRP A 185 2.34 5.64 7.40
N PHE A 186 3.09 5.64 6.29
CA PHE A 186 4.53 5.86 6.32
C PHE A 186 4.88 7.27 6.81
N ALA A 187 4.20 8.29 6.30
CA ALA A 187 4.41 9.66 6.75
C ALA A 187 4.07 9.84 8.24
N MET A 188 2.96 9.23 8.71
CA MET A 188 2.61 9.17 10.13
C MET A 188 3.75 8.56 10.96
N MET A 189 4.32 7.44 10.51
CA MET A 189 5.43 6.78 11.21
C MET A 189 6.63 7.71 11.37
N PHE A 190 7.03 8.41 10.31
CA PHE A 190 8.14 9.36 10.38
C PHE A 190 7.84 10.54 11.32
N LEU A 191 6.60 11.03 11.36
CA LEU A 191 6.18 12.08 12.28
C LEU A 191 6.19 11.59 13.73
N PHE A 192 5.73 10.36 14.01
CA PHE A 192 5.80 9.78 15.35
C PHE A 192 7.23 9.50 15.80
N ILE A 193 8.11 9.04 14.90
CA ILE A 193 9.54 8.91 15.18
C ILE A 193 10.13 10.29 15.54
N ALA A 194 9.82 11.34 14.78
CA ALA A 194 10.24 12.69 15.11
C ALA A 194 9.70 13.12 16.49
N ALA A 195 8.44 12.84 16.81
CA ALA A 195 7.84 13.14 18.10
C ALA A 195 8.58 12.46 19.27
N VAL A 196 8.93 11.19 19.11
CA VAL A 196 9.71 10.39 20.07
C VAL A 196 11.12 10.96 20.23
N VAL A 197 11.79 11.31 19.14
CA VAL A 197 13.12 11.96 19.19
C VAL A 197 13.06 13.24 20.01
N TYR A 198 12.02 14.05 19.84
CA TYR A 198 11.84 15.26 20.64
C TYR A 198 11.44 14.97 22.10
N ALA A 199 10.65 13.94 22.37
CA ALA A 199 10.35 13.47 23.73
C ALA A 199 11.64 13.02 24.47
N ILE A 200 12.52 12.27 23.80
CA ILE A 200 13.81 11.86 24.34
C ILE A 200 14.71 13.08 24.57
N LYS A 201 14.76 14.03 23.63
CA LYS A 201 15.50 15.29 23.81
C LYS A 201 15.00 16.07 25.02
N TYR A 202 13.69 16.12 25.24
CA TYR A 202 13.09 16.74 26.42
C TYR A 202 13.58 16.06 27.70
N LEU A 203 13.43 14.73 27.83
CA LEU A 203 13.81 14.00 29.03
C LEU A 203 15.31 14.09 29.33
N ARG A 204 16.17 14.00 28.30
CA ARG A 204 17.62 14.14 28.46
C ARG A 204 18.04 15.51 28.95
N ARG A 205 17.39 16.57 28.46
CA ARG A 205 17.65 17.95 28.91
C ARG A 205 17.16 18.17 30.33
N LYS A 206 15.96 17.68 30.66
CA LYS A 206 15.41 17.74 32.01
C LYS A 206 16.33 17.08 33.03
N ALA A 207 16.73 15.84 32.76
CA ALA A 207 17.67 15.11 33.62
C ALA A 207 19.06 15.75 33.72
N ARG A 208 19.44 16.61 32.78
CA ARG A 208 20.70 17.38 32.87
C ARG A 208 20.53 18.61 33.75
N LEU A 209 19.42 19.34 33.62
CA LEU A 209 19.09 20.49 34.46
C LEU A 209 18.92 20.06 35.92
N GLU A 210 18.25 18.93 36.17
CA GLU A 210 18.05 18.37 37.52
C GLU A 210 19.38 17.92 38.18
N ARG A 211 20.39 17.54 37.40
CA ARG A 211 21.71 17.15 37.94
C ARG A 211 22.55 18.35 38.43
N GLY A 212 22.21 19.58 38.05
CA GLY A 212 22.96 20.77 38.42
C GLY A 212 24.37 20.83 37.83
N GLY A 213 25.16 21.83 38.26
CA GLY A 213 26.58 21.99 37.87
C GLY A 213 26.81 22.60 36.47
N LEU A 214 25.77 23.14 35.83
CA LEU A 214 25.89 23.84 34.56
C LEU A 214 26.19 25.34 34.78
N PRO A 215 27.03 25.97 33.94
CA PRO A 215 27.13 27.42 33.89
C PRO A 215 25.76 28.06 33.62
N GLU A 216 25.50 29.22 34.22
CA GLU A 216 24.19 29.90 34.16
C GLU A 216 23.68 30.10 32.72
N LEU A 217 24.55 30.58 31.82
CA LEU A 217 24.21 30.76 30.41
C LEU A 217 23.80 29.44 29.74
N THR A 218 24.48 28.34 30.07
CA THR A 218 24.17 27.00 29.54
C THR A 218 22.84 26.49 30.09
N ALA A 219 22.56 26.73 31.38
CA ALA A 219 21.29 26.37 31.99
C ALA A 219 20.11 27.11 31.33
N LEU A 220 20.23 28.42 31.10
CA LEU A 220 19.21 29.22 30.39
C LEU A 220 18.97 28.72 28.96
N HIS A 221 20.05 28.41 28.23
CA HIS A 221 19.94 27.82 26.89
C HIS A 221 19.21 26.47 26.92
N ASP A 222 19.54 25.58 27.87
CA ASP A 222 18.91 24.27 28.00
C ASP A 222 17.45 24.35 28.42
N VAL A 223 17.05 25.32 29.26
CA VAL A 223 15.63 25.58 29.60
C VAL A 223 14.84 25.97 28.34
N SER A 224 15.33 26.94 27.56
CA SER A 224 14.65 27.35 26.33
C SER A 224 14.56 26.19 25.33
N ALA A 225 15.59 25.33 25.29
CA ALA A 225 15.65 24.19 24.39
C ALA A 225 14.74 23.04 24.87
N LEU A 226 14.56 22.89 26.18
CA LEU A 226 13.65 21.94 26.81
C LEU A 226 12.20 22.24 26.39
N GLU A 227 11.74 23.48 26.56
CA GLU A 227 10.40 23.91 26.15
C GLU A 227 10.16 23.69 24.66
N ARG A 228 11.14 24.08 23.81
CA ARG A 228 11.08 23.82 22.37
C ARG A 228 10.92 22.34 22.06
N ALA A 229 11.60 21.46 22.78
CA ALA A 229 11.52 20.03 22.56
C ALA A 229 10.12 19.47 22.88
N ASP A 230 9.50 19.91 23.97
CA ASP A 230 8.12 19.53 24.29
C ASP A 230 7.16 19.97 23.18
N HIS A 231 7.17 21.26 22.80
CA HIS A 231 6.25 21.76 21.78
C HIS A 231 6.38 21.05 20.43
N TRP A 232 7.62 20.74 20.00
CA TRP A 232 7.85 19.95 18.79
C TRP A 232 7.31 18.53 18.92
N SER A 233 7.55 17.86 20.05
CA SER A 233 7.00 16.52 20.31
C SER A 233 5.47 16.52 20.18
N VAL A 234 4.78 17.46 20.81
CA VAL A 234 3.33 17.58 20.73
C VAL A 234 2.87 17.94 19.31
N ALA A 235 3.62 18.77 18.58
CA ALA A 235 3.26 19.18 17.22
C ALA A 235 3.32 18.01 16.24
N PHE A 236 4.43 17.25 16.26
CA PHE A 236 4.57 16.05 15.45
C PHE A 236 3.54 14.97 15.83
N THR A 237 3.28 14.78 17.13
CA THR A 237 2.24 13.84 17.59
C THR A 237 0.86 14.23 17.08
N GLY A 238 0.51 15.51 17.11
CA GLY A 238 -0.77 16.01 16.59
C GLY A 238 -0.96 15.74 15.10
N VAL A 239 0.06 16.04 14.29
CA VAL A 239 -0.01 15.81 12.84
C VAL A 239 0.05 14.32 12.50
N GLY A 240 0.87 13.54 13.21
CA GLY A 240 0.88 12.08 13.07
C GLY A 240 -0.50 11.49 13.38
N MET A 241 -1.15 11.92 14.47
CA MET A 241 -2.50 11.47 14.81
C MET A 241 -3.52 11.82 13.71
N LEU A 242 -3.44 13.04 13.15
CA LEU A 242 -4.27 13.42 12.01
C LEU A 242 -4.04 12.50 10.80
N PHE A 243 -2.79 12.19 10.46
CA PHE A 243 -2.48 11.28 9.36
C PHE A 243 -2.94 9.85 9.64
N GLY A 244 -2.88 9.39 10.89
CA GLY A 244 -3.45 8.11 11.31
C GLY A 244 -4.96 8.04 11.13
N ILE A 245 -5.69 9.11 11.51
CA ILE A 245 -7.14 9.20 11.29
C ILE A 245 -7.47 9.22 9.80
N LEU A 246 -6.78 10.04 9.00
CA LEU A 246 -6.94 10.05 7.54
C LEU A 246 -6.59 8.70 6.91
N GLY A 247 -5.55 8.03 7.41
CA GLY A 247 -5.17 6.68 7.04
C GLY A 247 -6.32 5.70 7.31
N LEU A 248 -6.93 5.75 8.50
CA LEU A 248 -8.06 4.88 8.83
C LEU A 248 -9.28 5.13 7.91
N LEU A 249 -9.63 6.40 7.67
CA LEU A 249 -10.76 6.77 6.81
C LEU A 249 -10.53 6.35 5.35
N THR A 250 -9.37 6.66 4.79
CA THR A 250 -9.01 6.26 3.42
C THR A 250 -8.91 4.73 3.27
N GLY A 251 -8.51 4.03 4.33
CA GLY A 251 -8.48 2.57 4.39
C GLY A 251 -9.87 1.95 4.45
N ALA A 252 -10.79 2.55 5.20
CA ALA A 252 -12.19 2.13 5.25
C ALA A 252 -12.85 2.27 3.87
N VAL A 253 -12.61 3.38 3.17
CA VAL A 253 -13.09 3.55 1.78
C VAL A 253 -12.53 2.46 0.88
N TRP A 254 -11.23 2.15 0.99
CA TRP A 254 -10.63 1.06 0.22
C TRP A 254 -11.29 -0.29 0.50
N ALA A 255 -11.47 -0.62 1.79
CA ALA A 255 -12.11 -1.84 2.24
C ALA A 255 -13.53 -1.99 1.67
N LYS A 256 -14.29 -0.88 1.57
CA LYS A 256 -15.62 -0.92 0.97
C LYS A 256 -15.61 -1.36 -0.49
N TYR A 257 -14.66 -0.89 -1.28
CA TYR A 257 -14.59 -1.24 -2.71
C TYR A 257 -13.92 -2.59 -2.96
N THR A 258 -12.98 -3.01 -2.12
CA THR A 258 -12.29 -4.31 -2.29
C THR A 258 -13.05 -5.48 -1.66
N TRP A 259 -13.67 -5.27 -0.49
CA TRP A 259 -14.26 -6.34 0.33
C TRP A 259 -15.76 -6.11 0.62
N GLY A 260 -16.37 -5.07 0.07
CA GLY A 260 -17.82 -4.81 0.21
C GLY A 260 -18.25 -4.13 1.51
N SER A 261 -17.36 -3.93 2.49
CA SER A 261 -17.66 -3.24 3.75
C SER A 261 -16.53 -2.27 4.19
N PHE A 262 -16.91 -1.13 4.78
CA PHE A 262 -15.97 -0.15 5.34
C PHE A 262 -15.16 -0.70 6.52
N TRP A 263 -15.72 -1.68 7.23
CA TRP A 263 -15.12 -2.31 8.40
C TRP A 263 -15.43 -3.80 8.40
N ASN A 264 -14.39 -4.62 8.52
CA ASN A 264 -14.48 -6.08 8.42
C ASN A 264 -14.01 -6.78 9.69
N TRP A 265 -13.72 -6.02 10.76
CA TRP A 265 -13.10 -6.54 12.00
C TRP A 265 -11.81 -7.32 11.74
N ASP A 266 -11.13 -7.02 10.64
CA ASP A 266 -9.84 -7.56 10.32
C ASP A 266 -8.81 -7.14 11.39
N ILE A 267 -7.86 -8.03 11.69
CA ILE A 267 -6.87 -7.81 12.74
C ILE A 267 -6.09 -6.50 12.55
N LYS A 268 -5.74 -6.12 11.32
CA LYS A 268 -4.99 -4.90 11.04
C LYS A 268 -5.86 -3.67 11.23
N GLN A 269 -7.12 -3.72 10.83
CA GLN A 269 -8.08 -2.65 11.11
C GLN A 269 -8.22 -2.44 12.62
N PHE A 270 -8.46 -3.53 13.35
CA PHE A 270 -8.69 -3.50 14.79
C PHE A 270 -7.46 -3.04 15.59
N THR A 271 -6.28 -3.63 15.32
CA THR A 271 -5.02 -3.24 15.99
C THR A 271 -4.59 -1.82 15.66
N THR A 272 -4.88 -1.34 14.44
CA THR A 272 -4.67 0.06 14.06
C THR A 272 -5.57 1.00 14.86
N LEU A 273 -6.85 0.66 15.04
CA LEU A 273 -7.75 1.44 15.89
C LEU A 273 -7.25 1.50 17.33
N ILE A 274 -6.81 0.37 17.90
CA ILE A 274 -6.22 0.33 19.25
C ILE A 274 -4.97 1.24 19.32
N ALA A 275 -4.08 1.18 18.34
CA ALA A 275 -2.87 2.00 18.32
C ALA A 275 -3.21 3.51 18.31
N LEU A 276 -4.22 3.92 17.52
CA LEU A 276 -4.70 5.30 17.50
C LEU A 276 -5.39 5.70 18.82
N LEU A 277 -6.13 4.80 19.46
CA LEU A 277 -6.72 5.06 20.79
C LEU A 277 -5.66 5.24 21.87
N ILE A 278 -4.57 4.46 21.84
CA ILE A 278 -3.41 4.67 22.72
C ILE A 278 -2.83 6.07 22.47
N TYR A 279 -2.63 6.48 21.22
CA TYR A 279 -2.20 7.84 20.91
C TYR A 279 -3.22 8.92 21.28
N ALA A 280 -4.52 8.64 21.25
CA ALA A 280 -5.54 9.56 21.77
C ALA A 280 -5.36 9.77 23.28
N GLY A 281 -5.00 8.71 24.02
CA GLY A 281 -4.65 8.75 25.43
C GLY A 281 -3.51 9.72 25.76
N TYR A 282 -2.56 9.95 24.85
CA TYR A 282 -1.51 10.98 25.01
C TYR A 282 -2.11 12.38 25.18
N PHE A 283 -3.11 12.73 24.38
CA PHE A 283 -3.74 14.06 24.45
C PHE A 283 -4.60 14.20 25.70
N VAL A 284 -5.34 13.15 26.07
CA VAL A 284 -6.12 13.10 27.32
C VAL A 284 -5.20 13.27 28.53
N LEU A 285 -4.11 12.53 28.59
CA LEU A 285 -3.11 12.63 29.65
C LEU A 285 -2.59 14.06 29.78
N ARG A 286 -2.22 14.69 28.66
CA ARG A 286 -1.69 16.06 28.70
C ARG A 286 -2.73 17.10 29.09
N ALA A 287 -4.00 16.89 28.75
CA ALA A 287 -5.08 17.78 29.15
C ALA A 287 -5.39 17.68 30.66
N ALA A 288 -5.15 16.52 31.27
CA ALA A 288 -5.45 16.27 32.69
C ALA A 288 -4.47 16.94 33.67
N PHE A 289 -3.27 17.36 33.23
CA PHE A 289 -2.27 17.97 34.10
C PHE A 289 -2.13 19.48 33.84
N PRO A 290 -2.52 20.34 34.81
CA PRO A 290 -2.40 21.80 34.65
C PRO A 290 -0.94 22.27 34.74
N ASP A 291 -0.13 21.62 35.60
CA ASP A 291 1.29 21.94 35.75
C ASP A 291 2.06 21.67 34.43
N PRO A 292 2.65 22.70 33.78
CA PRO A 292 3.29 22.55 32.49
C PRO A 292 4.46 21.56 32.51
N GLU A 293 5.20 21.50 33.61
CA GLU A 293 6.41 20.69 33.71
C GLU A 293 6.08 19.19 33.88
N ARG A 294 5.13 18.87 34.76
CA ARG A 294 4.60 17.51 34.94
C ARG A 294 3.90 17.04 33.69
N ARG A 295 3.09 17.89 33.05
CA ARG A 295 2.43 17.60 31.76
C ARG A 295 3.45 17.25 30.67
N ALA A 296 4.51 18.04 30.53
CA ALA A 296 5.55 17.81 29.52
C ALA A 296 6.34 16.52 29.80
N ARG A 297 6.73 16.27 31.06
CA ARG A 297 7.43 15.03 31.45
C ARG A 297 6.59 13.78 31.22
N LEU A 298 5.35 13.75 31.72
CA LEU A 298 4.46 12.61 31.55
C LEU A 298 4.09 12.41 30.09
N GLY A 299 3.85 13.49 29.34
CA GLY A 299 3.64 13.44 27.91
C GLY A 299 4.81 12.82 27.16
N ALA A 300 6.05 13.23 27.45
CA ALA A 300 7.23 12.69 26.80
C ALA A 300 7.39 11.17 27.04
N VAL A 301 7.21 10.71 28.28
CA VAL A 301 7.26 9.27 28.62
C VAL A 301 6.14 8.51 27.90
N TYR A 302 4.91 9.02 27.95
CA TYR A 302 3.77 8.39 27.30
C TYR A 302 3.93 8.31 25.78
N ASN A 303 4.52 9.33 25.14
CA ASN A 303 4.76 9.32 23.71
C ASN A 303 5.68 8.16 23.28
N ILE A 304 6.75 7.94 24.05
CA ILE A 304 7.68 6.83 23.85
C ILE A 304 6.96 5.49 24.03
N PHE A 305 6.15 5.37 25.09
CA PHE A 305 5.32 4.19 25.35
C PHE A 305 4.34 3.91 24.20
N ALA A 306 3.57 4.93 23.77
CA ALA A 306 2.60 4.81 22.69
C ALA A 306 3.25 4.36 21.38
N PHE A 307 4.42 4.90 21.05
CA PHE A 307 5.19 4.47 19.88
C PHE A 307 5.65 3.02 20.00
N ALA A 308 6.16 2.62 21.17
CA ALA A 308 6.57 1.25 21.42
C ALA A 308 5.41 0.26 21.30
N CYS A 309 4.20 0.61 21.75
CA CYS A 309 2.99 -0.19 21.55
C CYS A 309 2.52 -0.24 20.10
N LEU A 310 2.73 0.84 19.33
CA LEU A 310 2.30 0.93 17.94
C LEU A 310 3.00 -0.09 17.04
N ILE A 311 4.29 -0.38 17.29
CA ILE A 311 5.08 -1.34 16.49
C ILE A 311 4.47 -2.75 16.49
N PRO A 312 4.22 -3.42 17.64
CA PRO A 312 3.60 -4.73 17.63
C PRO A 312 2.18 -4.70 17.09
N LEU A 313 1.40 -3.65 17.37
CA LEU A 313 0.02 -3.53 16.92
C LEU A 313 -0.08 -3.43 15.39
N ILE A 314 0.71 -2.58 14.74
CA ILE A 314 0.56 -2.31 13.30
C ILE A 314 1.39 -3.27 12.44
N TYR A 315 2.53 -3.75 12.92
CA TYR A 315 3.47 -4.53 12.09
C TYR A 315 3.59 -6.00 12.47
N ILE A 316 3.50 -6.34 13.75
CA ILE A 316 3.76 -7.71 14.20
C ILE A 316 2.47 -8.52 14.20
N LEU A 317 1.45 -8.09 14.95
CA LEU A 317 0.21 -8.83 15.12
C LEU A 317 -0.50 -9.15 13.79
N PRO A 318 -0.64 -8.20 12.83
CA PRO A 318 -1.32 -8.51 11.58
C PRO A 318 -0.62 -9.61 10.75
N ARG A 319 0.71 -9.75 10.89
CA ARG A 319 1.50 -10.76 10.18
C ARG A 319 1.48 -12.14 10.85
N LEU A 320 1.12 -12.18 12.13
CA LEU A 320 0.91 -13.44 12.84
C LEU A 320 -0.48 -14.02 12.59
N SER A 321 -1.37 -13.27 11.93
CA SER A 321 -2.71 -13.70 11.61
C SER A 321 -2.77 -14.32 10.22
N ALA A 322 -3.10 -15.61 10.16
CA ALA A 322 -3.33 -16.33 8.92
C ALA A 322 -4.68 -16.02 8.25
N THR A 323 -5.47 -15.09 8.82
CA THR A 323 -6.85 -14.80 8.36
C THR A 323 -7.06 -13.35 7.96
N SER A 324 -5.98 -12.56 7.89
CA SER A 324 -6.12 -11.14 7.58
C SER A 324 -6.41 -10.93 6.10
N LEU A 325 -7.39 -10.08 5.82
CA LEU A 325 -7.76 -9.67 4.45
C LEU A 325 -6.75 -8.71 3.84
N HIS A 326 -5.88 -8.11 4.65
CA HIS A 326 -4.98 -7.07 4.18
C HIS A 326 -3.84 -7.62 3.31
N PRO A 327 -3.59 -7.03 2.12
CA PRO A 327 -2.46 -7.43 1.28
C PRO A 327 -1.13 -7.34 2.03
N GLY A 328 -0.32 -8.40 1.94
CA GLY A 328 0.96 -8.54 2.65
C GLY A 328 0.86 -8.97 4.11
N ALA A 329 -0.29 -9.50 4.54
CA ALA A 329 -0.43 -10.17 5.85
C ALA A 329 0.08 -11.62 5.82
N GLU A 330 -0.09 -12.32 4.70
CA GLU A 330 0.58 -13.59 4.40
C GLU A 330 1.93 -13.29 3.69
N GLY A 331 3.05 -13.40 4.40
CA GLY A 331 4.39 -13.31 3.78
C GLY A 331 4.95 -11.90 3.53
N ASN A 332 5.85 -11.80 2.53
CA ASN A 332 6.76 -10.66 2.26
C ASN A 332 5.97 -9.35 2.06
N PRO A 333 6.50 -8.19 2.48
CA PRO A 333 5.71 -6.99 2.75
C PRO A 333 5.09 -6.40 1.48
N ALA A 334 4.30 -5.35 1.68
CA ALA A 334 4.00 -4.30 0.68
C ALA A 334 5.25 -3.60 0.07
N MET A 335 6.44 -4.20 0.23
CA MET A 335 7.78 -3.77 -0.15
C MET A 335 8.69 -4.99 -0.47
N GLY A 336 8.13 -6.15 -0.84
CA GLY A 336 8.94 -7.19 -1.48
C GLY A 336 9.37 -6.71 -2.87
N GLY A 337 10.61 -7.01 -3.26
CA GLY A 337 11.12 -6.74 -4.61
C GLY A 337 10.22 -7.28 -5.72
N GLU A 338 9.44 -8.33 -5.42
CA GLU A 338 8.49 -9.02 -6.28
C GLU A 338 7.03 -8.52 -6.17
N ASP A 339 6.68 -7.76 -5.11
CA ASP A 339 5.27 -7.48 -4.76
C ASP A 339 4.74 -6.12 -5.24
N LEU A 340 5.60 -5.08 -5.27
CA LEU A 340 5.24 -3.76 -5.79
C LEU A 340 5.94 -3.50 -7.13
N ASP A 341 5.17 -3.34 -8.19
CA ASP A 341 5.67 -3.07 -9.54
C ASP A 341 6.53 -1.80 -9.61
N ASN A 342 7.58 -1.82 -10.43
CA ASN A 342 8.53 -0.71 -10.57
C ASN A 342 7.85 0.59 -10.99
N THR A 343 6.82 0.53 -11.85
CA THR A 343 6.07 1.72 -12.28
C THR A 343 5.30 2.35 -11.12
N MET A 344 4.75 1.51 -10.23
CA MET A 344 4.07 2.00 -9.03
C MET A 344 5.03 2.64 -8.05
N ARG A 345 6.27 2.10 -7.91
CA ARG A 345 7.30 2.66 -7.02
C ARG A 345 7.67 4.10 -7.37
N MET A 346 7.67 4.45 -8.66
CA MET A 346 7.96 5.81 -9.14
C MET A 346 6.96 6.86 -8.67
N ILE A 347 5.80 6.44 -8.17
CA ILE A 347 4.79 7.33 -7.60
C ILE A 347 4.74 7.13 -6.10
N PHE A 348 4.68 5.87 -5.64
CA PHE A 348 4.53 5.53 -4.24
C PHE A 348 5.61 6.15 -3.34
N TYR A 349 6.90 6.02 -3.69
CA TYR A 349 7.98 6.55 -2.84
C TYR A 349 8.03 8.08 -2.82
N PRO A 350 7.92 8.79 -3.96
CA PRO A 350 7.73 10.23 -3.93
C PRO A 350 6.53 10.64 -3.06
N THR A 351 5.39 9.97 -3.15
CA THR A 351 4.22 10.34 -2.33
C THR A 351 4.50 10.24 -0.83
N ILE A 352 5.25 9.22 -0.38
CA ILE A 352 5.71 9.14 1.02
C ILE A 352 6.55 10.35 1.41
N ILE A 353 7.49 10.75 0.56
CA ILE A 353 8.34 11.93 0.78
C ILE A 353 7.48 13.20 0.83
N GLY A 354 6.55 13.34 -0.11
CA GLY A 354 5.61 14.46 -0.20
C GLY A 354 4.78 14.61 1.07
N TRP A 355 4.13 13.53 1.53
CA TRP A 355 3.36 13.55 2.77
C TRP A 355 4.23 13.79 4.01
N THR A 356 5.45 13.25 4.06
CA THR A 356 6.36 13.46 5.20
C THR A 356 6.80 14.92 5.30
N LEU A 357 7.18 15.53 4.17
CA LEU A 357 7.54 16.95 4.12
C LEU A 357 6.31 17.82 4.45
N PHE A 358 5.16 17.52 3.85
CA PHE A 358 3.93 18.26 4.11
C PHE A 358 3.51 18.17 5.59
N GLY A 359 3.56 16.98 6.17
CA GLY A 359 3.32 16.77 7.60
C GLY A 359 4.32 17.52 8.49
N GLY A 360 5.61 17.56 8.11
CA GLY A 360 6.61 18.38 8.79
C GLY A 360 6.30 19.88 8.72
N TRP A 361 5.80 20.35 7.57
CA TRP A 361 5.33 21.74 7.42
C TRP A 361 4.12 22.02 8.32
N MET A 362 3.11 21.14 8.31
CA MET A 362 1.96 21.24 9.21
C MET A 362 2.38 21.27 10.67
N ALA A 363 3.33 20.42 11.08
CA ALA A 363 3.84 20.38 12.44
C ALA A 363 4.54 21.70 12.78
N GLY A 364 5.29 22.28 11.84
CA GLY A 364 5.89 23.60 12.00
C GLY A 364 4.85 24.73 12.14
N VAL A 365 3.73 24.65 11.42
CA VAL A 365 2.59 25.58 11.62
C VAL A 365 2.00 25.39 13.01
N ALA A 366 1.67 24.17 13.40
CA ALA A 366 1.10 23.85 14.71
C ALA A 366 2.00 24.30 15.87
N TYR A 367 3.32 24.10 15.74
CA TYR A 367 4.32 24.60 16.69
C TYR A 367 4.24 26.13 16.85
N ARG A 368 4.23 26.88 15.74
CA ARG A 368 4.15 28.36 15.78
C ARG A 368 2.83 28.84 16.37
N THR A 369 1.72 28.18 16.03
CA THR A 369 0.40 28.52 16.57
C THR A 369 0.35 28.34 18.09
N ARG A 370 0.92 27.25 18.62
CA ARG A 370 1.03 27.04 20.07
C ARG A 370 1.87 28.10 20.75
N LEU A 371 3.05 28.39 20.21
CA LEU A 371 3.94 29.40 20.78
C LEU A 371 3.29 30.80 20.78
N ALA A 372 2.54 31.13 19.72
CA ALA A 372 1.79 32.38 19.67
C ALA A 372 0.68 32.42 20.74
N GLY A 373 -0.06 31.32 20.91
CA GLY A 373 -1.10 31.19 21.94
C GLY A 373 -0.56 31.39 23.35
N GLU A 374 0.56 30.77 23.69
CA GLU A 374 1.19 30.93 25.01
C GLU A 374 1.70 32.36 25.25
N ARG A 375 2.25 33.01 24.21
CA ARG A 375 2.67 34.41 24.31
C ARG A 375 1.50 35.35 24.54
N LEU A 376 0.34 35.07 23.96
CA LEU A 376 -0.87 35.84 24.19
C LEU A 376 -1.36 35.68 25.62
N LEU A 377 -1.46 34.43 26.12
CA LEU A 377 -1.86 34.15 27.49
C LEU A 377 -0.95 34.85 28.51
N ARG A 378 0.38 34.71 28.38
CA ARG A 378 1.33 35.40 29.26
C ARG A 378 1.19 36.93 29.21
N ARG A 379 0.88 37.48 28.03
CA ARG A 379 0.69 38.93 27.87
C ARG A 379 -0.60 39.40 28.55
N ASP A 380 -1.65 38.60 28.52
CA ASP A 380 -2.90 38.91 29.18
C ASP A 380 -2.76 38.78 30.71
N GLU A 381 -2.01 37.79 31.20
CA GLU A 381 -1.63 37.68 32.62
C GLU A 381 -0.84 38.90 33.09
N MET A 382 0.18 39.34 32.33
CA MET A 382 0.96 40.56 32.64
C MET A 382 0.15 41.87 32.55
N ARG A 383 -1.00 41.87 31.87
CA ARG A 383 -1.90 43.04 31.83
C ARG A 383 -2.88 43.06 33.00
N GLN A 384 -3.13 41.91 33.62
CA GLN A 384 -4.04 41.75 34.75
C GLN A 384 -3.33 41.86 36.10
N ALA A 385 -2.02 41.56 36.15
CA ALA A 385 -1.13 41.84 37.27
C ALA A 385 -0.67 43.30 37.24
#